data_AF-A0A2M6WGZ8-F1
#
_entry.id   AF-A0A2M6WGZ8-F1
#
_cell.length_a   1.000
_cell.length_b   1.000
_cell.length_c   1.000
_cell.angle_alpha   90.00
_cell.angle_beta   90.00
_cell.angle_gamma   90.00
#
_symmetry.space_group_name_H-M   'P 1'
#
loop_
_entity.id
_entity.type
_entity.pdbx_description
1 polymer ?
#
loop_
_entity_poly.entity_id
_entity_poly.type
_entity_poly.pdbx_seq_one_letter_code
_entity_poly.pdbx_strand_id
1 'polypeptide(L)'
;MKFNPRFDLVFEPREVEAMQQFQRDFITRYSYLSMYSGNYIFSIDDSRFTNHSKNLNNIDTVDCDGSEPCGVANRDIHAGEELLVNYLTFDVYDATSDEEYLKY
;
A
#
# COMPACT_ATOMS: atom_id res chain seq x y z
N MET A 1 2.52 -8.32 -6.43
CA MET A 1 1.98 -6.97 -6.75
C MET A 1 3.18 -6.10 -7.08
N LYS A 2 3.18 -5.42 -8.23
CA LYS A 2 4.35 -4.66 -8.70
C LYS A 2 3.90 -3.35 -9.34
N PHE A 3 4.51 -2.26 -8.90
CA PHE A 3 4.27 -0.94 -9.46
C PHE A 3 4.54 -0.90 -10.96
N ASN A 4 3.65 -0.23 -11.68
CA ASN A 4 3.72 -0.03 -13.11
C ASN A 4 3.51 1.46 -13.44
N PRO A 5 4.56 2.21 -13.80
CA PRO A 5 4.47 3.64 -14.06
C PRO A 5 3.60 4.01 -15.28
N ARG A 6 3.17 3.03 -16.08
CA ARG A 6 2.22 3.26 -17.18
C ARG A 6 0.75 3.19 -16.77
N PHE A 7 0.46 2.62 -15.61
CA PHE A 7 -0.90 2.38 -15.14
C PHE A 7 -1.15 3.04 -13.78
N ASP A 8 -0.26 2.82 -12.82
CA ASP A 8 -0.40 3.38 -11.48
C ASP A 8 -0.21 4.89 -11.49
N LEU A 9 -0.94 5.57 -10.60
CA LEU A 9 -0.86 7.02 -10.46
C LEU A 9 -0.04 7.36 -9.22
N VAL A 10 0.78 8.40 -9.34
CA VAL A 10 1.62 8.93 -8.27
C VAL A 10 1.21 10.37 -8.03
N PHE A 11 1.01 10.72 -6.76
CA PHE A 11 0.70 12.09 -6.35
C PHE A 11 1.68 12.55 -5.28
N GLU A 12 2.29 13.71 -5.46
CA GLU A 12 3.03 14.36 -4.38
C GLU A 12 2.07 14.75 -3.24
N PRO A 13 2.50 14.72 -1.97
CA PRO A 13 1.64 15.12 -0.85
C PRO A 13 1.01 16.51 -1.03
N ARG A 14 1.76 17.45 -1.62
CA ARG A 14 1.28 18.82 -1.89
C ARG A 14 0.19 18.87 -2.96
N GLU A 15 0.24 17.97 -3.94
CA GLU A 15 -0.81 17.87 -4.96
C GLU A 15 -2.11 17.39 -4.32
N VAL A 16 -2.04 16.34 -3.49
CA VAL A 16 -3.18 15.84 -2.72
C VAL A 16 -3.71 16.90 -1.75
N GLU A 17 -2.83 17.68 -1.13
CA GLU A 17 -3.20 18.79 -0.27
C GLU A 17 -3.99 19.89 -0.99
N ALA A 18 -3.75 20.09 -2.28
CA ALA A 18 -4.43 21.10 -3.09
C ALA A 18 -5.75 20.61 -3.71
N MET A 19 -6.05 19.31 -3.64
CA MET A 19 -7.25 18.71 -4.24
C MET A 19 -8.54 19.15 -3.56
N GLN A 20 -9.68 19.02 -4.25
CA GLN A 20 -10.98 19.17 -3.61
C GLN A 20 -11.19 18.06 -2.57
N GLN A 21 -12.00 18.32 -1.53
CA GLN A 21 -12.18 17.40 -0.41
C GLN A 21 -12.50 15.96 -0.86
N PHE A 22 -13.45 15.80 -1.79
CA PHE A 22 -13.85 14.47 -2.27
C PHE A 22 -12.73 13.71 -2.99
N GLN A 23 -11.84 14.42 -3.69
CA GLN A 23 -10.70 13.81 -4.39
C GLN A 23 -9.64 13.39 -3.38
N ARG A 24 -9.34 14.26 -2.41
CA ARG A 24 -8.43 13.99 -1.31
C ARG A 24 -8.88 12.78 -0.51
N ASP A 25 -10.14 12.73 -0.09
CA ASP A 25 -10.72 11.60 0.65
C ASP A 25 -10.58 10.30 -0.16
N PHE A 26 -10.80 10.36 -1.47
CA PHE A 26 -10.64 9.20 -2.34
C PHE A 26 -9.18 8.74 -2.43
N ILE A 27 -8.24 9.65 -2.63
CA ILE A 27 -6.81 9.31 -2.67
C ILE A 27 -6.35 8.76 -1.33
N THR A 28 -6.63 9.44 -0.21
CA THR A 28 -6.26 8.97 1.13
C THR A 28 -6.87 7.60 1.47
N ARG A 29 -8.04 7.25 0.92
CA ARG A 29 -8.69 5.96 1.19
C ARG A 29 -8.13 4.79 0.38
N TYR A 30 -7.70 5.05 -0.86
CA TYR A 30 -7.40 4.01 -1.86
C TYR A 30 -5.96 4.01 -2.38
N SER A 31 -5.11 4.88 -1.84
CA SER A 31 -3.66 4.86 -2.04
C SER A 31 -2.98 4.72 -0.68
N TYR A 32 -1.70 4.34 -0.71
CA TYR A 32 -0.83 4.38 0.47
C TYR A 32 0.19 5.50 0.31
N LEU A 33 0.66 6.07 1.42
CA LEU A 33 1.77 7.04 1.40
C LEU A 33 3.09 6.27 1.48
N SER A 34 3.79 6.13 0.35
CA SER A 34 4.99 5.32 0.25
C SER A 34 6.11 5.80 1.16
N MET A 35 6.65 4.90 1.97
CA MET A 35 7.91 5.14 2.70
C MET A 35 9.13 5.27 1.78
N TYR A 36 9.05 4.69 0.59
CA TYR A 36 10.17 4.67 -0.36
C TYR A 36 10.29 6.01 -1.09
N SER A 37 9.22 6.49 -1.71
CA SER A 37 9.24 7.73 -2.49
C SER A 37 8.72 8.96 -1.74
N GLY A 38 7.98 8.77 -0.64
CA GLY A 38 7.28 9.87 0.05
C GLY A 38 6.05 10.38 -0.70
N ASN A 39 5.59 9.66 -1.74
CA ASN A 39 4.44 10.02 -2.55
C ASN A 39 3.26 9.08 -2.29
N TYR A 40 2.06 9.53 -2.60
CA TYR A 40 0.88 8.67 -2.64
C TYR A 40 0.93 7.78 -3.87
N ILE A 41 0.81 6.48 -3.67
CA ILE A 41 0.80 5.48 -4.74
C ILE A 41 -0.60 4.91 -4.87
N PHE A 42 -1.29 5.31 -5.94
CA PHE A 42 -2.61 4.80 -6.27
C PHE A 42 -2.47 3.66 -7.27
N SER A 43 -2.44 2.44 -6.72
CA SER A 43 -2.41 1.21 -7.50
C SER A 43 -3.71 1.04 -8.29
N ILE A 44 -3.61 0.87 -9.61
CA ILE A 44 -4.77 0.61 -10.48
C ILE A 44 -5.17 -0.86 -10.45
N ASP A 45 -4.24 -1.75 -10.10
CA ASP A 45 -4.55 -3.15 -9.86
C ASP A 45 -5.42 -3.35 -8.59
N ASP A 46 -5.63 -4.60 -8.22
CA ASP A 46 -6.46 -4.97 -7.08
C ASP A 46 -5.68 -5.01 -5.74
N SER A 47 -4.41 -4.59 -5.72
CA SER A 47 -3.60 -4.62 -4.49
C SER A 47 -4.19 -3.76 -3.37
N ARG A 48 -4.90 -2.68 -3.71
CA ARG A 48 -5.66 -1.82 -2.78
C ARG A 48 -6.77 -2.53 -2.00
N PHE A 49 -7.13 -3.75 -2.37
CA PHE A 49 -8.10 -4.58 -1.65
C PHE A 49 -7.43 -5.66 -0.77
N THR A 50 -6.10 -5.69 -0.71
CA THR A 50 -5.35 -6.61 0.15
C THR A 50 -5.37 -6.08 1.57
N ASN A 51 -5.84 -6.87 2.53
CA ASN A 51 -6.00 -6.43 3.91
C ASN A 51 -4.69 -6.48 4.70
N HIS A 52 -4.67 -5.73 5.80
CA HIS A 52 -3.59 -5.73 6.77
C HIS A 52 -3.54 -7.05 7.55
N SER A 53 -2.35 -7.60 7.73
CA SER A 53 -2.04 -8.33 8.96
C SER A 53 -0.55 -8.20 9.28
N LYS A 54 -0.21 -7.97 10.54
CA LYS A 54 1.18 -7.98 11.01
C LYS A 54 1.68 -9.39 11.31
N ASN A 55 0.81 -10.28 11.80
CA ASN A 55 1.22 -11.59 12.31
C ASN A 55 0.93 -12.75 11.35
N LEU A 56 -0.01 -12.59 10.43
CA LEU A 56 -0.47 -13.63 9.51
C LEU A 56 -0.26 -13.26 8.03
N ASN A 57 0.54 -12.23 7.72
CA ASN A 57 0.79 -11.85 6.33
C ASN A 57 1.41 -13.00 5.55
N ASN A 58 0.84 -13.25 4.37
CA ASN A 58 1.36 -14.20 3.39
C ASN A 58 1.98 -13.48 2.17
N ILE A 59 1.90 -12.14 2.16
CA ILE A 59 2.59 -11.26 1.24
C ILE A 59 3.62 -10.43 2.03
N ASP A 60 4.88 -10.50 1.61
CA ASP A 60 5.95 -9.63 2.07
C ASP A 60 6.13 -8.45 1.11
N THR A 61 6.60 -7.33 1.66
CA THR A 61 7.00 -6.16 0.87
C THR A 61 8.51 -6.19 0.66
N VAL A 62 8.97 -6.24 -0.58
CA VAL A 62 10.39 -6.35 -0.93
C VAL A 62 10.84 -5.21 -1.85
N ASP A 63 12.13 -4.87 -1.79
CA ASP A 63 12.74 -3.93 -2.73
C ASP A 63 12.62 -4.45 -4.17
N CYS A 64 12.40 -3.52 -5.10
CA CYS A 64 12.04 -3.80 -6.48
C CYS A 64 12.84 -2.94 -7.46
N ASP A 65 14.17 -3.09 -7.43
CA ASP A 65 15.12 -2.50 -8.38
C ASP A 65 14.94 -0.99 -8.60
N GLY A 66 14.85 -0.21 -7.51
CA GLY A 66 14.75 1.25 -7.59
C GLY A 66 13.36 1.78 -7.96
N SER A 67 12.33 0.94 -7.84
CA SER A 67 10.92 1.28 -7.96
C SER A 67 10.24 1.19 -6.59
N GLU A 68 8.96 1.58 -6.52
CA GLU A 68 8.11 1.26 -5.37
C GLU A 68 8.22 -0.22 -4.97
N PRO A 69 8.18 -0.52 -3.66
CA PRO A 69 8.29 -1.89 -3.18
C PRO A 69 7.22 -2.81 -3.76
N CYS A 70 7.59 -4.08 -3.93
CA CYS A 70 6.71 -5.10 -4.49
C CYS A 70 6.16 -6.02 -3.41
N GLY A 71 4.89 -6.41 -3.57
CA GLY A 71 4.29 -7.50 -2.80
C GLY A 71 4.66 -8.86 -3.41
N VAL A 72 5.30 -9.73 -2.62
CA VAL A 72 5.72 -11.08 -3.01
C VAL A 72 5.20 -12.10 -2.00
N ALA A 73 4.69 -13.24 -2.47
CA ALA A 73 4.26 -14.31 -1.58
C ALA A 73 5.44 -14.86 -0.78
N ASN A 74 5.30 -14.96 0.54
CA ASN A 74 6.36 -15.43 1.44
C ASN A 74 6.31 -16.94 1.73
N ARG A 75 5.26 -17.60 1.24
CA ARG A 75 5.06 -19.05 1.22
C ARG A 75 4.06 -19.40 0.13
N ASP A 76 3.83 -20.70 -0.06
CA ASP A 76 2.72 -21.15 -0.89
C ASP A 76 1.37 -20.69 -0.28
N ILE A 77 0.49 -20.19 -1.14
CA ILE A 77 -0.84 -19.68 -0.79
C ILE A 77 -1.86 -20.60 -1.45
N HIS A 78 -2.75 -21.18 -0.64
CA HIS A 78 -3.77 -22.08 -1.15
C HIS A 78 -4.93 -21.33 -1.79
N ALA A 79 -5.61 -21.96 -2.75
CA ALA A 79 -6.79 -21.36 -3.35
C ALA A 79 -7.89 -21.11 -2.30
N GLY A 80 -8.43 -19.89 -2.28
CA GLY A 80 -9.42 -19.45 -1.30
C GLY A 80 -8.84 -18.89 0.00
N GLU A 81 -7.52 -18.94 0.18
CA GLU A 81 -6.83 -18.24 1.27
C GLU A 81 -6.84 -16.72 1.01
N GLU A 82 -7.08 -15.93 2.04
CA GLU A 82 -7.04 -14.47 1.95
C GLU A 82 -5.59 -13.97 1.78
N LEU A 83 -5.38 -13.00 0.91
CA LEU A 83 -4.09 -12.32 0.78
C LEU A 83 -3.98 -11.23 1.85
N LEU A 84 -2.94 -11.32 2.66
CA LEU A 84 -2.67 -10.41 3.78
C LEU A 84 -1.26 -9.85 3.68
N VAL A 85 -1.13 -8.54 3.89
CA VAL A 85 0.14 -7.81 3.82
C VAL A 85 0.32 -6.93 5.06
N ASN A 86 1.56 -6.71 5.48
CA ASN A 86 1.84 -5.85 6.63
C ASN A 86 2.01 -4.38 6.19
N TYR A 87 0.95 -3.57 6.34
CA TYR A 87 0.95 -2.14 5.99
C TYR A 87 2.07 -1.32 6.65
N LEU A 88 2.50 -1.71 7.86
CA LEU A 88 3.57 -1.03 8.60
C LEU A 88 4.93 -1.06 7.90
N THR A 89 5.06 -1.84 6.82
CA THR A 89 6.31 -1.99 6.07
C THR A 89 6.43 -1.02 4.89
N PHE A 90 5.35 -0.35 4.49
CA PHE A 90 5.36 0.47 3.28
C PHE A 90 4.50 1.74 3.32
N ASP A 91 3.51 1.84 4.21
CA ASP A 91 2.70 3.05 4.38
C ASP A 91 3.19 3.87 5.59
N VAL A 92 3.56 5.12 5.33
CA VAL A 92 3.98 6.09 6.35
C VAL A 92 2.87 6.33 7.38
N TYR A 93 1.61 6.43 6.96
CA TYR A 93 0.51 6.71 7.88
C TYR A 93 0.30 5.54 8.84
N ASP A 94 0.21 4.33 8.32
CA ASP A 94 0.01 3.15 9.15
C ASP A 94 1.20 2.92 10.08
N ALA A 95 2.44 3.09 9.60
CA ALA A 95 3.61 2.87 10.45
C ALA A 95 3.79 3.87 11.59
N THR A 96 3.12 5.03 11.50
CA THR A 96 3.15 6.07 12.54
C THR A 96 1.84 6.16 13.33
N SER A 97 0.89 5.27 13.05
CA SER A 97 -0.44 5.24 13.64
C SER A 97 -0.53 4.26 14.81
N ASP A 98 -1.41 4.55 15.76
CA ASP A 98 -1.72 3.71 16.92
C ASP A 98 -3.08 2.99 16.78
N GLU A 99 -3.66 3.00 15.57
CA GLU A 99 -4.96 2.38 15.26
C GLU A 99 -5.02 0.88 15.62
N GLU A 100 -6.17 0.44 16.08
CA GLU A 100 -6.31 -0.91 16.66
C GLU A 100 -6.09 -2.03 15.63
N TYR A 101 -6.51 -1.82 14.38
CA TYR A 101 -6.39 -2.83 13.32
C TYR A 101 -4.94 -3.14 12.94
N LEU A 102 -4.00 -2.23 13.23
CA LEU A 102 -2.57 -2.38 12.92
C LEU A 102 -1.82 -3.28 13.92
N LYS A 103 -2.49 -3.68 15.00
CA LYS A 103 -1.89 -4.50 16.06
C LYS A 103 -1.89 -6.00 15.73
N TYR A 104 -2.65 -6.41 14.71
CA TYR A 104 -2.96 -7.82 14.42
C TYR A 104 -2.41 -8.28 13.07
#